data_AF-A0A2N1PIL4-F1
#
_entry.id   AF-A0A2N1PIL4-F1
#
_cell.length_a   1.000
_cell.length_b   1.000
_cell.length_c   1.000
_cell.angle_alpha   90.00
_cell.angle_beta   90.00
_cell.angle_gamma   90.00
#
_symmetry.space_group_name_H-M   'P 1'
#
loop_
_entity.id
_entity.type
_entity.pdbx_description
1 polymer ?
#
loop_
_entity_poly.entity_id
_entity_poly.type
_entity_poly.pdbx_seq_one_letter_code
_entity_poly.pdbx_strand_id
1 'polypeptide(L)'
;MADHNTSDDFLSKVTSTIDSLLCGGVPERLQVDDSSPEAFESLALKVNMLIDTIAEIHDFIIPLSSGELKDASINQRNLLASPFKELHSRLLHLTWQAQCISQGDYSQRVDFMGQFSESFNNMVQALDENEKALKKKISDLEKALNYIDRLEGILPICANCKSIRKANMPPTEQKSWVSVEDYFSEKTDASFTHSICPLCIKKLYPDFADDENDENDEK
;
A
#
# COMPACT_ATOMS: atom_id res chain seq x y z
N MET A 1 43.44 50.91 -39.72
CA MET A 1 44.03 49.56 -39.68
C MET A 1 43.86 48.85 -38.32
N ALA A 2 43.44 49.53 -37.25
CA ALA A 2 43.20 48.90 -35.94
C ALA A 2 41.81 48.25 -35.79
N ASP A 3 40.77 48.74 -36.51
CA ASP A 3 39.38 48.31 -36.28
C ASP A 3 39.00 46.92 -36.81
N HIS A 4 39.74 46.38 -37.79
CA HIS A 4 39.44 45.06 -38.35
C HIS A 4 39.79 43.90 -37.41
N ASN A 5 40.87 44.02 -36.64
CA ASN A 5 41.35 42.94 -35.78
C ASN A 5 40.47 42.72 -34.54
N THR A 6 39.89 43.81 -34.00
CA THR A 6 38.97 43.77 -32.86
C THR A 6 37.60 43.19 -33.24
N SER A 7 37.15 43.47 -34.47
CA SER A 7 35.88 42.93 -34.99
C SER A 7 35.94 41.42 -35.22
N ASP A 8 37.04 40.93 -35.81
CA ASP A 8 37.24 39.50 -36.05
C ASP A 8 37.41 38.72 -34.74
N ASP A 9 38.08 39.28 -33.73
CA ASP A 9 38.22 38.67 -32.40
C ASP A 9 36.87 38.53 -31.67
N PHE A 10 36.03 39.58 -31.69
CA PHE A 10 34.69 39.52 -31.10
C PHE A 10 33.80 38.47 -31.77
N LEU A 11 33.79 38.43 -33.11
CA LEU A 11 33.02 37.42 -33.86
C LEU A 11 33.53 35.99 -33.60
N SER A 12 34.84 35.81 -33.41
CA SER A 12 35.41 34.53 -33.01
C SER A 12 34.93 34.09 -31.62
N LYS A 13 34.87 35.01 -30.64
CA LYS A 13 34.31 34.75 -29.29
C LYS A 13 32.82 34.43 -29.33
N VAL A 14 32.04 35.13 -30.14
CA VAL A 14 30.61 34.82 -30.32
C VAL A 14 30.46 33.42 -30.92
N THR A 15 31.27 33.08 -31.92
CA THR A 15 31.25 31.76 -32.56
C THR A 15 31.56 30.65 -31.57
N SER A 16 32.64 30.78 -30.79
CA SER A 16 33.00 29.77 -29.78
C SER A 16 31.97 29.65 -28.65
N THR A 17 31.31 30.75 -28.28
CA THR A 17 30.22 30.76 -27.31
C THR A 17 29.01 29.98 -27.85
N ILE A 18 28.64 30.21 -29.11
CA ILE A 18 27.56 29.47 -29.77
C ILE A 18 27.93 28.00 -29.91
N ASP A 19 29.17 27.66 -30.28
CA ASP A 19 29.65 26.28 -30.36
C ASP A 19 29.51 25.57 -29.01
N SER A 20 29.89 26.25 -27.91
CA SER A 20 29.71 25.71 -26.55
C SER A 20 28.24 25.45 -26.23
N LEU A 21 27.33 26.38 -26.58
CA LEU A 21 25.88 26.18 -26.38
C LEU A 21 25.33 25.02 -27.20
N LEU A 22 25.77 24.88 -28.46
CA LEU A 22 25.36 23.79 -29.35
C LEU A 22 25.86 22.42 -28.87
N CYS A 23 26.98 22.38 -28.15
CA CYS A 23 27.47 21.19 -27.47
C CYS A 23 26.79 20.92 -26.12
N GLY A 24 25.79 21.72 -25.73
CA GLY A 24 25.06 21.57 -24.46
C GLY A 24 25.79 22.13 -23.23
N GLY A 25 26.86 22.88 -23.43
CA GLY A 25 27.55 23.61 -22.35
C GLY A 25 26.85 24.93 -22.02
N VAL A 26 27.12 25.45 -20.82
CA VAL A 26 26.70 26.79 -20.39
C VAL A 26 27.96 27.67 -20.30
N PRO A 27 28.32 28.39 -21.38
CA PRO A 27 29.50 29.25 -21.39
C PRO A 27 29.31 30.50 -20.52
N GLU A 28 30.40 31.17 -20.20
CA GLU A 28 30.36 32.48 -19.53
C GLU A 28 29.76 33.55 -20.45
N ARG A 29 29.19 34.59 -19.82
CA ARG A 29 28.60 35.72 -20.55
C ARG A 29 29.66 36.47 -21.36
N LEU A 30 29.30 36.80 -22.60
CA LEU A 30 30.09 37.68 -23.44
C LEU A 30 30.18 39.08 -22.81
N GLN A 31 31.41 39.53 -22.60
CA GLN A 31 31.72 40.89 -22.17
C GLN A 31 31.99 41.76 -23.40
N VAL A 32 31.54 43.01 -23.36
CA VAL A 32 31.77 44.01 -24.41
C VAL A 32 32.40 45.24 -23.76
N ASP A 33 33.48 45.74 -24.35
CA ASP A 33 34.17 46.94 -23.85
C ASP A 33 33.38 48.21 -24.20
N ASP A 34 33.44 49.25 -23.37
CA ASP A 34 32.75 50.55 -23.56
C ASP A 34 33.06 51.27 -24.89
N SER A 35 34.17 50.89 -25.55
CA SER A 35 34.59 51.45 -26.85
C SER A 35 34.07 50.65 -28.05
N SER A 36 33.29 49.60 -27.82
CA SER A 36 32.80 48.71 -28.87
C SER A 36 31.64 49.33 -29.65
N PRO A 37 31.44 48.94 -30.93
CA PRO A 37 30.27 49.34 -31.68
C PRO A 37 28.96 48.92 -31.00
N GLU A 38 27.93 49.79 -31.05
CA GLU A 38 26.58 49.51 -30.52
C GLU A 38 25.98 48.19 -31.05
N ALA A 39 26.32 47.81 -32.29
CA ALA A 39 25.92 46.54 -32.88
C ALA A 39 26.47 45.32 -32.12
N PHE A 40 27.70 45.41 -31.58
CA PHE A 40 28.32 44.33 -30.80
C PHE A 40 27.70 44.22 -29.41
N GLU A 41 27.38 45.35 -28.78
CA GLU A 41 26.64 45.38 -27.52
C GLU A 41 25.26 44.73 -27.68
N SER A 42 24.52 45.10 -28.74
CA SER A 42 23.21 44.51 -29.05
C SER A 42 23.30 43.00 -29.30
N LEU A 43 24.33 42.54 -30.02
CA LEU A 43 24.53 41.11 -30.28
C LEU A 43 24.91 40.36 -29.00
N ALA A 44 25.86 40.86 -28.22
CA ALA A 44 26.26 40.24 -26.96
C ALA A 44 25.10 40.14 -25.97
N LEU A 45 24.25 41.18 -25.88
CA LEU A 45 23.05 41.16 -25.05
C LEU A 45 22.11 40.01 -25.47
N LYS A 46 21.85 39.85 -26.77
CA LYS A 46 20.99 38.77 -27.28
C LYS A 46 21.60 37.38 -27.06
N VAL A 47 22.92 37.23 -27.26
CA VAL A 47 23.61 35.96 -26.99
C VAL A 47 23.61 35.64 -25.50
N ASN A 48 23.85 36.61 -24.63
CA ASN A 48 23.78 36.44 -23.17
C ASN A 48 22.37 36.05 -22.70
N MET A 49 21.32 36.60 -23.32
CA MET A 49 19.94 36.14 -23.07
C MET A 49 19.75 34.66 -23.44
N LEU A 50 20.38 34.17 -24.51
CA LEU A 50 20.35 32.74 -24.87
C LEU A 50 21.12 31.88 -23.86
N ILE A 51 22.30 32.34 -23.43
CA ILE A 51 23.09 31.67 -22.38
C ILE A 51 22.25 31.53 -21.11
N ASP A 52 21.65 32.61 -20.64
CA ASP A 52 20.81 32.61 -19.43
C ASP A 52 19.61 31.67 -19.59
N THR A 53 18.96 31.68 -20.76
CA THR A 53 17.81 30.80 -21.06
C THR A 53 18.21 29.32 -21.00
N ILE A 54 19.36 28.97 -21.57
CA ILE A 54 19.87 27.59 -21.58
C ILE A 54 20.36 27.16 -20.20
N ALA A 55 21.04 28.06 -19.48
CA ALA A 55 21.47 27.83 -18.09
C ALA A 55 20.28 27.50 -17.19
N GLU A 56 19.21 28.31 -17.25
CA GLU A 56 17.99 28.07 -16.47
C GLU A 56 17.32 26.72 -16.81
N ILE A 57 17.35 26.30 -18.07
CA ILE A 57 16.82 24.98 -18.48
C ILE A 57 17.69 23.87 -17.91
N HIS A 58 19.01 24.01 -17.97
CA HIS A 58 19.95 23.02 -17.47
C HIS A 58 19.83 22.86 -15.94
N ASP A 59 19.79 23.97 -15.22
CA ASP A 59 19.60 24.01 -13.76
C ASP A 59 18.25 23.41 -13.33
N PHE A 60 17.25 23.44 -14.21
CA PHE A 60 15.96 22.79 -13.98
C PHE A 60 15.97 21.29 -14.32
N ILE A 61 16.57 20.90 -15.46
CA ILE A 61 16.45 19.55 -16.00
C ILE A 61 17.35 18.54 -15.28
N ILE A 62 18.51 18.98 -14.79
CA ILE A 62 19.44 18.10 -14.07
C ILE A 62 18.80 17.54 -12.80
N PRO A 63 18.29 18.36 -11.87
CA PRO A 63 17.59 17.86 -10.68
C PRO A 63 16.35 17.05 -11.04
N LEU A 64 15.60 17.48 -12.06
CA LEU A 64 14.42 16.76 -12.52
C LEU A 64 14.76 15.33 -12.97
N SER A 65 15.89 15.15 -13.64
CA SER A 65 16.36 13.85 -14.12
C SER A 65 16.85 12.92 -13.00
N SER A 66 17.32 13.46 -11.87
CA SER A 66 17.67 12.69 -10.67
C SER A 66 16.47 12.38 -9.76
N GLY A 67 15.29 12.93 -10.08
CA GLY A 67 14.07 12.77 -9.28
C GLY A 67 13.92 13.79 -8.15
N GLU A 68 14.73 14.85 -8.14
CA GLU A 68 14.64 15.94 -7.18
C GLU A 68 13.55 16.95 -7.59
N LEU A 69 12.29 16.62 -7.25
CA LEU A 69 11.12 17.39 -7.70
C LEU A 69 10.72 18.56 -6.79
N LYS A 70 11.38 18.79 -5.64
CA LYS A 70 10.88 19.78 -4.66
C LYS A 70 11.36 21.19 -4.95
N ASP A 71 12.59 21.33 -5.39
CA ASP A 71 13.28 22.63 -5.46
C ASP A 71 13.55 23.08 -6.91
N ALA A 72 13.14 22.28 -7.91
CA ALA A 72 13.27 22.63 -9.31
C ALA A 72 12.35 23.82 -9.64
N SER A 73 12.94 24.95 -10.03
CA SER A 73 12.20 26.13 -10.46
C SER A 73 12.81 26.73 -11.72
N ILE A 74 11.96 27.10 -12.67
CA ILE A 74 12.36 27.79 -13.89
C ILE A 74 11.67 29.16 -13.95
N ASN A 75 12.44 30.19 -14.30
CA ASN A 75 11.97 31.56 -14.36
C ASN A 75 10.82 31.69 -15.37
N GLN A 76 9.79 32.46 -15.03
CA GLN A 76 8.64 32.69 -15.92
C GLN A 76 9.00 33.44 -17.20
N ARG A 77 10.15 34.15 -17.21
CA ARG A 77 10.64 34.85 -18.40
C ARG A 77 11.27 33.91 -19.43
N ASN A 78 11.58 32.67 -19.06
CA ASN A 78 12.11 31.67 -19.98
C ASN A 78 11.02 31.22 -20.96
N LEU A 79 11.32 31.26 -22.25
CA LEU A 79 10.35 30.90 -23.31
C LEU A 79 9.90 29.43 -23.20
N LEU A 80 10.77 28.55 -22.69
CA LEU A 80 10.49 27.13 -22.52
C LEU A 80 9.98 26.80 -21.11
N ALA A 81 9.74 27.78 -20.24
CA ALA A 81 9.26 27.54 -18.87
C ALA A 81 7.98 26.70 -18.82
N SER A 82 7.04 26.93 -19.75
CA SER A 82 5.73 26.28 -19.74
C SER A 82 5.80 24.75 -19.85
N PRO A 83 6.38 24.15 -20.92
CA PRO A 83 6.47 22.70 -21.04
C PRO A 83 7.28 22.04 -19.91
N PHE A 84 8.32 22.71 -19.41
CA PHE A 84 9.11 22.21 -18.28
C PHE A 84 8.31 22.18 -16.97
N LYS A 85 7.54 23.24 -16.68
CA LYS A 85 6.63 23.27 -15.52
C LYS A 85 5.53 22.24 -15.61
N GLU A 86 4.97 22.04 -16.81
CA GLU A 86 3.96 21.02 -17.03
C GLU A 86 4.52 19.62 -16.76
N LEU A 87 5.70 19.30 -17.31
CA LEU A 87 6.37 18.02 -17.07
C LEU A 87 6.63 17.80 -15.57
N HIS A 88 7.17 18.80 -14.88
CA HIS A 88 7.44 18.76 -13.45
C HIS A 88 6.19 18.55 -12.61
N SER A 89 5.10 19.29 -12.89
CA SER A 89 3.82 19.09 -12.21
C SER A 89 3.25 17.69 -12.42
N ARG A 90 3.36 17.15 -13.64
CA ARG A 90 2.90 15.78 -13.95
C ARG A 90 3.72 14.72 -13.21
N LEU A 91 5.04 14.89 -13.10
CA LEU A 91 5.91 13.99 -12.33
C LEU A 91 5.64 14.06 -10.82
N LEU A 92 5.36 15.25 -10.29
CA LEU A 92 4.98 15.41 -8.88
C LEU A 92 3.65 14.71 -8.59
N HIS A 93 2.66 14.88 -9.47
CA HIS A 93 1.38 14.19 -9.37
C HIS A 93 1.55 12.66 -9.47
N LEU A 94 2.34 12.17 -10.42
CA LEU A 94 2.62 10.73 -10.56
C LEU A 94 3.24 10.15 -9.28
N THR A 95 4.17 10.89 -8.66
CA THR A 95 4.80 10.49 -7.39
C THR A 95 3.75 10.37 -6.28
N TRP A 96 2.85 11.35 -6.18
CA TRP A 96 1.74 11.30 -5.22
C TRP A 96 0.79 10.12 -5.50
N GLN A 97 0.41 9.88 -6.77
CA GLN A 97 -0.45 8.76 -7.15
C GLN A 97 0.17 7.41 -6.79
N ALA A 98 1.46 7.23 -7.07
CA ALA A 98 2.20 6.03 -6.68
C ALA A 98 2.19 5.81 -5.17
N GLN A 99 2.27 6.88 -4.38
CA GLN A 99 2.16 6.80 -2.93
C GLN A 99 0.75 6.39 -2.47
N CYS A 100 -0.32 6.93 -3.06
CA CYS A 100 -1.69 6.50 -2.79
C CYS A 100 -1.90 5.01 -3.11
N ILE A 101 -1.39 4.54 -4.25
CA ILE A 101 -1.44 3.12 -4.64
C ILE A 101 -0.71 2.25 -3.60
N SER A 102 0.47 2.67 -3.15
CA SER A 102 1.22 1.93 -2.11
C SER A 102 0.48 1.85 -0.77
N GLN A 103 -0.44 2.78 -0.52
CA GLN A 103 -1.31 2.81 0.67
C GLN A 103 -2.62 2.03 0.47
N GLY A 104 -2.79 1.37 -0.69
CA GLY A 104 -3.94 0.51 -1.00
C GLY A 104 -5.05 1.18 -1.80
N ASP A 105 -4.89 2.44 -2.24
CA ASP A 105 -5.84 3.07 -3.17
C ASP A 105 -5.55 2.67 -4.62
N TYR A 106 -6.09 1.52 -5.03
CA TYR A 106 -5.96 1.02 -6.41
C TYR A 106 -6.96 1.65 -7.39
N SER A 107 -7.69 2.71 -7.01
CA SER A 107 -8.54 3.46 -7.94
C SER A 107 -7.77 4.48 -8.78
N GLN A 108 -6.55 4.83 -8.35
CA GLN A 108 -5.67 5.76 -9.03
C GLN A 108 -5.31 5.29 -10.44
N ARG A 109 -5.30 6.23 -11.40
CA ARG A 109 -4.94 5.98 -12.80
C ARG A 109 -4.04 7.08 -13.32
N VAL A 110 -3.07 6.69 -14.14
CA VAL A 110 -2.14 7.60 -14.82
C VAL A 110 -2.57 7.74 -16.28
N ASP A 111 -2.56 8.95 -16.82
CA ASP A 111 -2.95 9.26 -18.22
C ASP A 111 -1.80 9.90 -19.04
N PHE A 112 -0.64 10.09 -18.44
CA PHE A 112 0.54 10.74 -19.02
C PHE A 112 1.69 9.73 -19.25
N MET A 113 2.63 10.05 -20.16
CA MET A 113 3.75 9.19 -20.59
C MET A 113 3.37 8.03 -21.54
N GLY A 114 2.23 8.11 -22.23
CA GLY A 114 1.87 7.17 -23.31
C GLY A 114 1.86 5.72 -22.84
N GLN A 115 2.65 4.85 -23.47
CA GLN A 115 2.68 3.40 -23.15
C GLN A 115 3.06 3.08 -21.69
N PHE A 116 3.79 3.99 -21.02
CA PHE A 116 4.07 3.84 -19.60
C PHE A 116 2.79 3.86 -18.78
N SER A 117 1.84 4.74 -19.11
CA SER A 117 0.58 4.85 -18.35
C SER A 117 -0.25 3.59 -18.46
N GLU A 118 -0.32 3.01 -19.66
CA GLU A 118 -1.02 1.74 -19.91
C GLU A 118 -0.41 0.60 -19.08
N SER A 119 0.92 0.42 -19.15
CA SER A 119 1.63 -0.62 -18.40
C SER A 119 1.49 -0.43 -16.89
N PHE A 120 1.59 0.82 -16.42
CA PHE A 120 1.43 1.17 -15.02
C PHE A 120 0.00 0.89 -14.52
N ASN A 121 -1.02 1.30 -15.27
CA ASN A 121 -2.42 1.06 -14.91
C ASN A 121 -2.75 -0.45 -14.89
N ASN A 122 -2.22 -1.23 -15.84
CA ASN A 122 -2.37 -2.68 -15.85
C ASN A 122 -1.75 -3.33 -14.59
N MET A 123 -0.58 -2.83 -14.16
CA MET A 123 0.04 -3.27 -12.91
C MET A 123 -0.83 -2.93 -11.69
N VAL A 124 -1.40 -1.72 -11.62
CA VAL A 124 -2.31 -1.31 -10.52
C VAL A 124 -3.55 -2.19 -10.49
N GLN A 125 -4.13 -2.51 -11.65
CA GLN A 125 -5.28 -3.41 -11.74
C GLN A 125 -4.92 -4.82 -11.25
N ALA A 126 -3.77 -5.36 -11.64
CA ALA A 126 -3.32 -6.66 -11.17
C ALA A 126 -3.10 -6.70 -9.64
N LEU A 127 -2.64 -5.60 -9.03
CA LEU A 127 -2.53 -5.47 -7.57
C LEU A 127 -3.91 -5.52 -6.89
N ASP A 128 -4.89 -4.79 -7.41
CA ASP A 128 -6.27 -4.79 -6.90
C ASP A 128 -6.91 -6.18 -6.97
N GLU A 129 -6.77 -6.85 -8.11
CA GLU A 129 -7.29 -8.21 -8.32
C GLU A 129 -6.63 -9.21 -7.35
N ASN A 130 -5.32 -9.12 -7.15
CA ASN A 130 -4.59 -9.96 -6.21
C ASN A 130 -5.02 -9.71 -4.76
N GLU A 131 -5.19 -8.45 -4.35
CA GLU A 131 -5.64 -8.11 -3.01
C GLU A 131 -7.04 -8.66 -2.72
N LYS A 132 -7.97 -8.50 -3.68
CA LYS A 132 -9.32 -9.07 -3.60
C LYS A 132 -9.30 -10.59 -3.51
N ALA A 133 -8.46 -11.25 -4.31
CA ALA A 133 -8.31 -12.70 -4.29
C ALA A 133 -7.75 -13.19 -2.93
N LEU A 134 -6.78 -12.47 -2.36
CA LEU A 134 -6.23 -12.78 -1.03
C LEU A 134 -7.29 -12.62 0.06
N LYS A 135 -8.02 -11.50 0.09
CA LYS A 135 -9.11 -11.25 1.04
C LYS A 135 -10.17 -12.35 0.98
N LYS A 136 -10.53 -12.78 -0.24
CA LYS A 136 -11.49 -13.89 -0.43
C LYS A 136 -10.95 -15.19 0.16
N LYS A 137 -9.70 -15.56 -0.13
CA LYS A 137 -9.08 -16.78 0.41
C LYS A 137 -9.03 -16.78 1.93
N ILE A 138 -8.69 -15.63 2.54
CA ILE A 138 -8.70 -15.49 4.01
C ILE A 138 -10.11 -15.76 4.56
N SER A 139 -11.13 -15.12 3.99
CA SER A 139 -12.52 -15.35 4.40
C SER A 139 -12.98 -16.81 4.23
N ASP A 140 -12.57 -17.46 3.14
CA ASP A 140 -12.91 -18.87 2.91
C ASP A 140 -12.20 -19.81 3.90
N LEU A 141 -10.94 -19.52 4.24
CA LEU A 141 -10.19 -20.25 5.27
C LEU A 141 -10.82 -20.07 6.66
N GLU A 142 -11.20 -18.85 7.04
CA GLU A 142 -11.88 -18.58 8.30
C GLU A 142 -13.21 -19.33 8.40
N LYS A 143 -13.99 -19.40 7.32
CA LYS A 143 -15.22 -20.20 7.28
C LYS A 143 -14.96 -21.69 7.43
N ALA A 144 -13.91 -22.21 6.77
CA ALA A 144 -13.52 -23.61 6.87
C ALA A 144 -13.08 -23.97 8.30
N LEU A 145 -12.30 -23.10 8.96
CA LEU A 145 -11.90 -23.29 10.36
C LEU A 145 -13.13 -23.30 11.28
N ASN A 146 -14.03 -22.32 11.16
CA ASN A 146 -15.27 -22.30 11.93
C ASN A 146 -16.15 -23.54 11.70
N TYR A 147 -16.13 -24.11 10.49
CA TYR A 147 -16.87 -25.33 10.18
C TYR A 147 -16.23 -26.56 10.85
N ILE A 148 -14.90 -26.67 10.84
CA ILE A 148 -14.16 -27.71 11.56
C ILE A 148 -14.44 -27.62 13.06
N ASP A 149 -14.36 -26.43 13.65
CA ASP A 149 -14.64 -26.22 15.09
C ASP A 149 -16.06 -26.70 15.46
N ARG A 150 -17.05 -26.45 14.59
CA ARG A 150 -18.42 -26.95 14.79
C ARG A 150 -18.51 -28.47 14.69
N LEU A 151 -17.79 -29.08 13.76
CA LEU A 151 -17.74 -30.54 13.63
C LEU A 151 -17.04 -31.19 14.83
N GLU A 152 -15.97 -30.58 15.35
CA GLU A 152 -15.31 -31.02 16.58
C GLU A 152 -16.22 -30.92 17.81
N GLY A 153 -17.19 -30.00 17.80
CA GLY A 153 -18.23 -29.91 18.82
C GLY A 153 -19.27 -31.05 18.80
N ILE A 154 -19.33 -31.87 17.75
CA ILE A 154 -20.25 -33.02 17.68
C ILE A 154 -19.59 -34.21 18.40
N LEU A 155 -19.98 -34.39 19.67
CA LEU A 155 -19.46 -35.48 20.48
C LEU A 155 -20.15 -36.81 20.14
N PRO A 156 -19.42 -37.82 19.65
CA PRO A 156 -19.99 -39.15 19.41
C PRO A 156 -20.33 -39.83 20.74
N ILE A 157 -21.63 -40.00 21.02
CA ILE A 157 -22.12 -40.68 22.23
C ILE A 157 -22.64 -42.09 21.93
N CYS A 158 -22.50 -43.00 22.88
CA CYS A 158 -23.13 -44.32 22.81
C CYS A 158 -24.64 -44.17 23.01
N ALA A 159 -25.44 -44.73 22.09
CA ALA A 159 -26.90 -44.62 22.18
C ALA A 159 -27.48 -45.25 23.46
N ASN A 160 -26.82 -46.29 23.98
CA ASN A 160 -27.25 -47.03 25.16
C ASN A 160 -26.76 -46.41 26.48
N CYS A 161 -25.44 -46.29 26.68
CA CYS A 161 -24.86 -45.87 27.97
C CYS A 161 -24.48 -44.38 28.03
N LYS A 162 -24.66 -43.62 26.94
CA LYS A 162 -24.35 -42.17 26.82
C LYS A 162 -22.88 -41.76 27.01
N SER A 163 -21.97 -42.72 27.19
CA SER A 163 -20.52 -42.50 27.17
C SER A 163 -20.07 -41.80 25.88
N ILE A 164 -19.09 -40.91 25.99
CA ILE A 164 -18.50 -40.17 24.88
C ILE A 164 -17.28 -40.95 24.35
N ARG A 165 -17.16 -41.06 23.03
CA ARG A 165 -15.97 -41.65 22.40
C ARG A 165 -14.86 -40.59 22.27
N LYS A 166 -13.65 -40.90 22.73
CA LYS A 166 -12.47 -40.04 22.55
C LYS A 166 -12.18 -39.81 21.06
N ALA A 167 -11.72 -38.60 20.72
CA ALA A 167 -11.41 -38.22 19.35
C ALA A 167 -10.37 -39.18 18.74
N ASN A 168 -10.55 -39.55 17.48
CA ASN A 168 -9.63 -40.43 16.73
C ASN A 168 -9.45 -41.86 17.30
N MET A 169 -10.33 -42.32 18.20
CA MET A 169 -10.31 -43.69 18.74
C MET A 169 -11.35 -44.60 18.05
N PRO A 170 -11.03 -45.89 17.80
CA PRO A 170 -11.93 -46.82 17.12
C PRO A 170 -13.17 -47.14 17.97
N PRO A 171 -14.38 -47.26 17.39
CA PRO A 171 -15.62 -47.54 18.14
C PRO A 171 -15.66 -48.93 18.77
N THR A 172 -14.84 -49.86 18.29
CA THR A 172 -14.85 -51.28 18.66
C THR A 172 -14.12 -51.58 19.97
N GLU A 173 -13.38 -50.62 20.53
CA GLU A 173 -12.60 -50.82 21.76
C GLU A 173 -13.26 -50.09 22.94
N GLN A 174 -13.48 -50.79 24.07
CA GLN A 174 -14.14 -50.19 25.25
C GLN A 174 -13.35 -49.00 25.82
N LYS A 175 -12.01 -49.04 25.76
CA LYS A 175 -11.12 -47.94 26.19
C LYS A 175 -11.30 -46.65 25.39
N SER A 176 -11.96 -46.71 24.25
CA SER A 176 -12.29 -45.54 23.44
C SER A 176 -13.43 -44.72 24.03
N TRP A 177 -14.19 -45.28 24.98
CA TRP A 177 -15.38 -44.68 25.57
C TRP A 177 -15.11 -44.27 27.02
N VAL A 178 -15.49 -43.03 27.35
CA VAL A 178 -15.40 -42.47 28.70
C VAL A 178 -16.74 -41.90 29.13
N SER A 179 -16.93 -41.72 30.44
CA SER A 179 -18.13 -41.05 30.96
C SER A 179 -18.19 -39.59 30.49
N VAL A 180 -19.36 -38.97 30.60
CA VAL A 180 -19.54 -37.57 30.22
C VAL A 180 -18.73 -36.68 31.17
N GLU A 181 -18.79 -37.01 32.45
CA GLU A 181 -18.11 -36.34 33.54
C GLU A 181 -16.59 -36.36 33.34
N ASP A 182 -16.00 -37.53 33.06
CA ASP A 182 -14.56 -37.66 32.81
C ASP A 182 -14.12 -36.88 31.57
N TYR A 183 -14.91 -36.94 30.49
CA TYR A 183 -14.58 -36.26 29.23
C TYR A 183 -14.51 -34.74 29.40
N PHE A 184 -15.45 -34.14 30.13
CA PHE A 184 -15.47 -32.69 30.36
C PHE A 184 -14.50 -32.26 31.46
N SER A 185 -14.31 -33.06 32.50
CA SER A 185 -13.33 -32.76 33.56
C SER A 185 -11.89 -32.82 33.05
N GLU A 186 -11.58 -33.66 32.04
CA GLU A 186 -10.27 -33.67 31.36
C GLU A 186 -10.03 -32.41 30.50
N LYS A 187 -11.09 -31.74 30.02
CA LYS A 187 -11.02 -30.67 29.01
C LYS A 187 -11.38 -29.28 29.51
N THR A 188 -11.94 -29.17 30.72
CA THR A 188 -12.45 -27.93 31.30
C THR A 188 -12.21 -27.94 32.81
N ASP A 189 -12.26 -26.77 33.45
CA ASP A 189 -12.16 -26.66 34.92
C ASP A 189 -13.48 -27.01 35.65
N ALA A 190 -14.40 -27.73 34.99
CA ALA A 190 -15.70 -28.06 35.55
C ALA A 190 -15.63 -29.25 36.55
N SER A 191 -16.36 -29.15 37.65
CA SER A 191 -16.53 -30.22 38.63
C SER A 191 -17.99 -30.68 38.68
N PHE A 192 -18.23 -31.99 38.63
CA PHE A 192 -19.58 -32.58 38.64
C PHE A 192 -20.00 -33.04 40.04
N THR A 193 -21.22 -32.70 40.43
CA THR A 193 -21.87 -33.22 41.65
C THR A 193 -23.11 -34.02 41.29
N HIS A 194 -23.45 -35.04 42.07
CA HIS A 194 -24.60 -35.90 41.80
C HIS A 194 -25.77 -35.54 42.71
N SER A 195 -26.85 -35.01 42.12
CA SER A 195 -28.13 -34.78 42.79
C SER A 195 -29.25 -35.48 42.02
N ILE A 196 -30.24 -36.02 42.71
CA ILE A 196 -31.42 -36.63 42.08
C ILE A 196 -32.49 -35.55 41.92
N CYS A 197 -32.99 -35.34 40.70
CA CYS A 197 -34.05 -34.36 40.48
C CYS A 197 -35.41 -34.85 41.03
N PRO A 198 -36.38 -33.96 41.31
CA PRO A 198 -37.69 -34.34 41.84
C PRO A 198 -38.48 -35.33 40.97
N LEU A 199 -38.26 -35.34 39.66
CA LEU A 199 -38.89 -36.31 38.75
C LEU A 199 -38.28 -37.70 38.90
N CYS A 200 -36.96 -37.77 39.04
CA CYS A 200 -36.25 -39.04 39.19
C CYS A 200 -36.49 -39.66 40.57
N ILE A 201 -36.56 -38.86 41.64
CA ILE A 201 -36.82 -39.38 42.98
C ILE A 201 -38.22 -40.00 43.07
N LYS A 202 -39.24 -39.32 42.55
CA LYS A 202 -40.62 -39.85 42.42
C LYS A 202 -40.70 -41.18 41.67
N LYS A 203 -39.84 -41.36 40.68
CA LYS A 203 -39.83 -42.56 39.83
C LYS A 203 -39.05 -43.73 40.44
N LEU A 204 -37.88 -43.46 41.03
CA LEU A 204 -36.95 -44.47 41.49
C LEU A 204 -37.13 -44.82 42.96
N TYR A 205 -37.59 -43.86 43.75
CA TYR A 205 -37.77 -43.94 45.19
C TYR A 205 -39.13 -43.33 45.58
N PRO A 206 -40.25 -43.85 45.05
CA PRO A 206 -41.58 -43.31 45.32
C PRO A 206 -41.91 -43.25 46.82
N ASP A 207 -41.39 -44.19 47.62
CA ASP A 207 -41.59 -44.21 49.08
C ASP A 207 -40.85 -43.09 49.84
N PHE A 208 -39.86 -42.49 49.20
CA PHE A 208 -39.09 -41.34 49.71
C PHE A 208 -39.40 -40.05 48.95
N ALA A 209 -40.33 -40.11 48.00
CA ALA A 209 -40.83 -38.94 47.33
C ALA A 209 -41.97 -38.41 48.18
N ASP A 210 -41.61 -37.66 49.22
CA ASP A 210 -42.58 -37.05 50.14
C ASP A 210 -43.75 -36.46 49.36
N ASP A 211 -44.97 -36.91 49.69
CA ASP A 211 -46.17 -36.17 49.38
C ASP A 211 -46.05 -34.85 50.15
N GLU A 212 -45.96 -33.74 49.42
CA GLU A 212 -46.28 -32.42 49.98
C GLU A 212 -47.77 -32.40 50.34
N ASN A 213 -48.14 -33.10 51.40
CA ASN A 213 -49.40 -33.02 52.13
C ASN A 213 -49.19 -33.65 53.52
N ASP A 214 -48.52 -32.92 54.40
CA ASP A 214 -48.96 -32.85 55.79
C ASP A 214 -48.97 -31.37 56.18
N GLU A 215 -50.19 -30.84 56.33
CA GLU A 215 -50.46 -29.58 56.99
C GLU A 215 -49.94 -29.63 58.44
N ASN A 216 -49.48 -28.47 58.93
CA ASN A 216 -49.50 -27.99 60.32
C ASN A 216 -49.38 -29.04 61.46
N ASP A 217 -48.32 -28.94 62.27
CA ASP A 217 -48.42 -28.71 63.72
C ASP A 217 -47.07 -28.98 64.43
N GLU A 218 -46.45 -27.93 64.99
CA GLU A 218 -46.26 -27.75 66.44
C GLU A 218 -45.11 -26.76 66.76
N LYS A 219 -45.51 -25.68 67.43
CA LYS A 219 -44.82 -24.86 68.46
C LYS A 219 -43.75 -23.86 68.05
#